data_AF-A0A8J5MUF0-F1
#
_entry.id   AF-A0A8J5MUF0-F1
#
_cell.length_a   1.000
_cell.length_b   1.000
_cell.length_c   1.000
_cell.angle_alpha   90.00
_cell.angle_beta   90.00
_cell.angle_gamma   90.00
#
_symmetry.space_group_name_H-M   'P 1'
#
loop_
_entity.id
_entity.type
_entity.pdbx_description
1 polymer ?
#
loop_
_entity_poly.entity_id
_entity_poly.type
_entity_poly.pdbx_seq_one_letter_code
_entity_poly.pdbx_strand_id
1 'polypeptide(L)'
;MSVKTFFTRHWFMYTMCLVIILAYIAPGVGSKGGLIYPEITVKYGAVSTIFFFSGVSLQTSDIHAAMSQTSLHVFIQGTTFLVYPVFMKILCILLTTIGDFNKSLLKG
;
A
#
# COMPACT_ATOMS: atom_id res chain seq x y z
N MET A 1 -27.68 -16.66 9.10
CA MET A 1 -26.24 -16.40 9.24
C MET A 1 -26.02 -15.48 10.44
N SER A 2 -25.25 -15.91 11.44
CA SER A 2 -25.14 -15.18 12.72
C SER A 2 -24.30 -13.91 12.55
N VAL A 3 -24.69 -12.81 13.22
CA VAL A 3 -24.02 -11.49 13.17
C VAL A 3 -22.52 -11.61 13.49
N LYS A 4 -22.15 -12.49 14.42
CA LYS A 4 -20.73 -12.74 14.75
C LYS A 4 -19.93 -13.26 13.55
N THR A 5 -20.49 -14.20 12.78
CA THR A 5 -19.81 -14.80 11.61
C THR A 5 -19.58 -13.77 10.50
N PHE A 6 -20.49 -12.81 10.34
CA PHE A 6 -20.35 -11.74 9.36
C PHE A 6 -19.19 -10.80 9.70
N PHE A 7 -19.06 -10.41 10.98
CA PHE A 7 -17.95 -9.57 11.44
C PHE A 7 -16.61 -10.29 11.39
N THR A 8 -16.52 -11.56 11.79
CA THR A 8 -15.27 -12.33 11.71
C THR A 8 -14.76 -12.45 10.27
N ARG A 9 -15.66 -12.59 9.30
CA ARG A 9 -15.29 -12.73 7.89
C ARG A 9 -14.70 -11.45 7.28
N HIS A 10 -15.14 -10.28 7.75
CA HIS A 10 -14.73 -8.97 7.23
C HIS A 10 -13.91 -8.15 8.25
N TRP A 11 -13.39 -8.81 9.29
CA TRP A 11 -12.76 -8.14 10.43
C TRP A 11 -11.59 -7.23 10.00
N PHE A 12 -10.86 -7.62 8.94
CA PHE A 12 -9.76 -6.85 8.36
C PHE A 12 -10.23 -5.47 7.86
N MET A 13 -11.34 -5.42 7.13
CA MET A 13 -11.89 -4.17 6.59
C MET A 13 -12.31 -3.22 7.72
N TYR A 14 -13.00 -3.75 8.73
CA TYR A 14 -13.41 -2.96 9.89
C TYR A 14 -12.22 -2.43 10.69
N THR A 15 -11.19 -3.26 10.87
CA THR A 15 -9.96 -2.87 11.57
C THR A 15 -9.22 -1.77 10.80
N MET A 16 -9.15 -1.85 9.47
CA MET A 16 -8.55 -0.80 8.64
C MET A 16 -9.27 0.54 8.81
N CYS A 17 -10.60 0.56 8.73
CA CYS A 17 -11.38 1.78 8.96
C CYS A 17 -11.11 2.37 10.35
N LEU A 18 -11.09 1.53 11.38
CA LEU A 18 -10.81 1.95 12.75
C LEU A 18 -9.41 2.58 12.87
N VAL A 19 -8.38 1.93 12.33
CA VAL A 19 -6.99 2.44 12.39
C VAL A 19 -6.86 3.77 11.63
N ILE A 20 -7.52 3.94 10.49
CA ILE A 20 -7.53 5.22 9.75
C ILE A 20 -8.14 6.34 10.60
N ILE A 21 -9.26 6.07 11.27
CA ILE A 21 -9.90 7.06 12.17
C ILE A 21 -8.96 7.41 13.32
N LEU A 22 -8.29 6.42 13.93
CA LEU A 22 -7.32 6.68 14.99
C LEU A 22 -6.12 7.50 14.50
N ALA A 23 -5.61 7.23 13.30
CA ALA A 23 -4.53 7.99 12.68
C ALA A 23 -4.94 9.45 12.41
N TYR A 24 -6.21 9.69 12.07
CA TYR A 24 -6.76 11.03 11.91
C TYR A 24 -6.85 11.78 13.24
N ILE A 25 -7.24 11.11 14.34
CA ILE A 25 -7.36 11.74 15.67
C ILE A 25 -5.98 12.06 16.26
N ALA A 26 -4.98 11.20 16.06
CA ALA A 26 -3.64 11.34 16.64
C ALA A 26 -2.52 11.24 15.58
N PRO A 27 -2.42 12.19 14.63
CA PRO A 27 -1.47 12.11 13.52
C PRO A 27 0.00 12.18 13.97
N GLY A 28 0.29 12.83 15.10
CA GLY A 28 1.64 12.97 15.65
C GLY A 28 2.28 11.66 16.13
N VAL A 29 1.48 10.62 16.34
CA VAL A 29 2.01 9.29 16.68
C VAL A 29 2.72 8.70 15.46
N GLY A 30 2.07 8.74 14.29
CA GLY A 30 2.53 8.16 13.04
C GLY A 30 3.27 9.11 12.10
N SER A 31 3.61 10.32 12.55
CA SER A 31 4.47 11.23 11.79
C SER A 31 5.94 10.84 11.90
N LYS A 32 6.77 11.32 10.97
CA LYS A 32 8.23 11.17 11.03
C LYS A 32 8.77 11.74 12.35
N GLY A 33 9.55 10.96 13.09
CA GLY A 33 10.03 11.32 14.44
C GLY A 33 8.96 11.28 15.55
N GLY A 34 7.76 10.78 15.24
CA GLY A 34 6.67 10.56 16.21
C GLY A 34 6.97 9.38 17.14
N LEU A 35 6.07 9.14 18.10
CA LEU A 35 6.27 8.17 19.19
C LEU A 35 6.67 6.76 18.70
N ILE A 36 6.08 6.31 17.60
CA ILE A 36 6.34 4.97 17.05
C ILE A 36 7.49 4.95 16.04
N TYR A 37 8.12 6.08 15.73
CA TYR A 37 9.20 6.21 14.73
C TYR A 37 8.92 5.36 13.47
N PRO A 38 7.86 5.69 12.70
CA PRO A 38 7.39 4.86 11.59
C PRO A 38 8.47 4.63 10.51
N GLU A 39 9.42 5.55 10.37
CA GLU A 39 10.62 5.39 9.55
C GLU A 39 11.45 4.15 9.89
N ILE A 40 11.38 3.65 11.13
CA ILE A 40 12.04 2.44 11.60
C ILE A 40 11.02 1.31 11.73
N THR A 41 9.99 1.50 12.56
CA THR A 41 9.08 0.41 12.96
C THR A 41 8.21 -0.08 11.81
N VAL A 42 7.69 0.82 10.97
CA VAL A 42 6.88 0.42 9.81
C VAL A 42 7.79 -0.07 8.69
N LYS A 43 8.77 0.76 8.29
CA LYS A 43 9.62 0.48 7.12
C LYS A 43 10.47 -0.79 7.30
N TYR A 44 11.08 -1.00 8.46
CA TYR A 44 11.98 -2.14 8.69
C TYR A 44 11.36 -3.23 9.56
N GLY A 45 10.41 -2.90 10.43
CA GLY A 45 9.72 -3.91 11.24
C GLY A 45 8.56 -4.54 10.46
N ALA A 46 7.48 -3.79 10.30
CA ALA A 46 6.23 -4.30 9.76
C ALA A 46 6.37 -4.76 8.30
N VAL A 47 6.93 -3.92 7.41
CA VAL A 47 7.08 -4.25 5.99
C VAL A 47 7.98 -5.48 5.82
N SER A 48 9.14 -5.53 6.47
CA SER A 48 10.02 -6.70 6.36
C SER A 48 9.36 -7.99 6.87
N THR A 49 8.60 -7.91 7.97
CA THR A 49 7.88 -9.07 8.51
C THR A 49 6.81 -9.58 7.54
N ILE A 50 6.01 -8.68 6.96
CA ILE A 50 4.97 -9.04 5.99
C ILE A 50 5.58 -9.67 4.74
N PHE A 51 6.64 -9.06 4.19
CA PHE A 51 7.31 -9.59 3.00
C PHE A 51 8.02 -10.91 3.29
N PHE A 52 8.61 -11.09 4.48
CA PHE A 52 9.24 -12.34 4.88
C PHE A 52 8.22 -13.47 4.96
N PHE A 53 7.11 -13.30 5.68
CA PHE A 53 6.09 -14.34 5.76
C PHE A 53 5.40 -14.60 4.42
N SER A 54 5.18 -13.55 3.61
CA SER A 54 4.64 -13.72 2.25
C SER A 54 5.60 -14.50 1.35
N GLY A 55 6.91 -14.26 1.48
CA GLY A 55 7.95 -14.99 0.74
C GLY A 55 8.09 -16.45 1.20
N VAL A 56 8.11 -16.70 2.51
CA VAL A 56 8.16 -18.06 3.09
C VAL A 56 6.91 -18.87 2.73
N SER A 57 5.76 -18.22 2.62
CA SER A 57 4.50 -18.86 2.21
C SER A 57 4.43 -19.20 0.71
N LEU A 58 5.42 -18.77 -0.10
CA LEU A 58 5.40 -18.94 -1.55
C LEU A 58 5.95 -20.30 -1.95
N GLN A 59 5.19 -21.07 -2.74
CA GLN A 59 5.65 -22.37 -3.21
C GLN A 59 6.67 -22.21 -4.34
N THR A 60 7.75 -22.99 -4.30
CA THR A 60 8.81 -22.96 -5.31
C THR A 60 8.31 -23.35 -6.70
N SER A 61 7.31 -24.23 -6.79
CA SER A 61 6.64 -24.60 -8.04
C SER A 61 6.00 -23.40 -8.75
N ASP A 62 5.38 -22.51 -7.99
CA ASP A 62 4.67 -21.34 -8.51
C ASP A 62 5.66 -20.31 -9.03
N ILE A 63 6.79 -20.14 -8.33
CA ILE A 63 7.88 -19.26 -8.76
C ILE A 63 8.45 -19.76 -10.10
N HIS A 64 8.74 -21.06 -10.20
CA HIS A 64 9.29 -21.64 -11.42
C HIS A 64 8.32 -21.49 -12.61
N ALA A 65 7.03 -21.79 -12.39
CA ALA A 65 6.00 -21.62 -13.42
C ALA A 65 5.79 -20.15 -13.82
N ALA A 66 5.90 -19.23 -12.87
CA ALA A 66 5.81 -17.80 -13.15
C ALA A 66 7.01 -17.32 -13.99
N MET A 67 8.23 -17.79 -13.72
CA MET A 67 9.44 -17.37 -14.45
C MET A 67 9.37 -17.66 -15.96
N SER A 68 8.70 -18.73 -16.37
CA SER A 68 8.54 -19.07 -17.79
C SER A 68 7.53 -18.19 -18.55
N GLN A 69 6.76 -17.34 -17.86
CA GLN A 69 5.71 -16.52 -18.46
C GLN A 69 6.18 -15.10 -18.81
N THR A 70 7.11 -14.99 -19.77
CA THR A 70 7.71 -13.70 -20.15
C THR A 70 6.68 -12.68 -20.64
N SER A 71 5.67 -13.08 -21.41
CA SER A 71 4.62 -12.16 -21.89
C SER A 71 3.80 -11.55 -20.75
N LEU A 72 3.54 -12.34 -19.71
CA LEU A 72 2.82 -11.87 -18.52
C LEU A 72 3.69 -10.90 -17.70
N HIS A 73 4.98 -11.21 -17.54
CA HIS A 73 5.92 -10.30 -16.87
C HIS A 73 6.04 -8.97 -17.59
N VAL A 74 6.20 -8.98 -18.92
CA VAL A 74 6.30 -7.74 -19.71
C VAL A 74 5.01 -6.92 -19.61
N PHE A 75 3.84 -7.57 -19.64
CA PHE A 75 2.56 -6.89 -19.47
C PHE A 75 2.46 -6.23 -18.08
N ILE A 76 2.65 -7.01 -17.00
CA ILE A 76 2.53 -6.52 -15.63
C ILE A 76 3.58 -5.43 -15.35
N GLN A 77 4.84 -5.66 -15.70
CA GLN A 77 5.91 -4.68 -15.51
C GLN A 77 5.69 -3.42 -16.33
N GLY A 78 5.21 -3.54 -17.57
CA GLY A 78 4.82 -2.41 -18.41
C GLY A 78 3.71 -1.60 -17.75
N THR A 79 2.66 -2.24 -17.25
CA THR A 79 1.59 -1.55 -16.53
C THR A 79 2.09 -0.90 -15.24
N THR A 80 2.93 -1.57 -14.46
CA THR A 80 3.42 -1.08 -13.17
C THR A 80 4.45 0.05 -13.29
N PHE A 81 5.41 -0.06 -14.21
CA PHE A 81 6.52 0.90 -14.32
C PHE A 81 6.29 1.99 -15.38
N LEU A 82 5.40 1.78 -16.35
CA LEU A 82 5.10 2.78 -17.37
C LEU A 82 3.69 3.36 -17.21
N VAL A 83 2.66 2.52 -17.26
CA VAL A 83 1.27 3.00 -17.28
C VAL A 83 0.91 3.70 -15.98
N TYR A 84 1.19 3.09 -14.82
CA TYR A 84 0.82 3.65 -13.52
C TYR A 84 1.52 4.99 -13.21
N PRO A 85 2.86 5.14 -13.38
CA PRO A 85 3.53 6.41 -13.14
C PRO A 85 3.09 7.50 -14.12
N VAL A 86 2.88 7.17 -15.40
CA VAL A 86 2.38 8.12 -16.41
C VAL A 86 0.96 8.57 -16.06
N PHE A 87 0.07 7.63 -15.73
CA PHE A 87 -1.28 7.93 -15.30
C PHE A 87 -1.31 8.85 -14.08
N MET A 88 -0.54 8.54 -13.03
CA MET A 88 -0.45 9.37 -11.84
C MET A 88 0.10 10.76 -12.13
N LYS A 89 1.13 10.87 -12.99
CA LYS A 89 1.67 12.17 -13.40
C LYS A 89 0.65 13.02 -14.14
N ILE A 90 -0.09 12.42 -15.08
CA ILE A 90 -1.17 13.11 -15.81
C ILE A 90 -2.26 13.54 -14.83
N LEU A 91 -2.67 12.66 -13.92
CA LEU A 91 -3.67 12.97 -12.90
C LEU A 91 -3.23 14.15 -12.01
N CYS A 92 -1.98 14.17 -11.54
CA CYS A 92 -1.44 15.27 -10.76
C CYS A 92 -1.41 16.59 -11.55
N ILE A 93 -1.01 16.57 -12.82
CA ILE A 93 -1.01 17.75 -13.68
C ILE A 93 -2.45 18.27 -13.88
N LEU A 94 -3.39 17.36 -14.16
CA LEU A 94 -4.79 17.69 -14.35
C LEU A 94 -5.38 18.34 -13.08
N LEU A 95 -5.16 17.72 -11.92
CA LEU A 95 -5.61 18.27 -10.64
C LEU A 95 -5.00 19.64 -10.37
N THR A 96 -3.69 19.79 -10.57
CA THR A 96 -2.99 21.08 -10.32
C THR A 96 -3.41 22.18 -11.31
N THR A 97 -3.84 21.82 -12.51
CA THR A 97 -4.36 22.78 -13.50
C THR A 97 -5.77 23.27 -13.15
N ILE A 98 -6.59 22.40 -12.53
CA ILE A 98 -7.99 22.68 -12.22
C ILE A 98 -8.18 23.26 -10.81
N GLY A 99 -7.29 22.94 -9.86
CA GLY A 99 -7.38 23.39 -8.47
C GLY A 99 -6.11 24.08 -7.97
N ASP A 100 -6.27 25.10 -7.11
CA ASP A 100 -5.18 25.81 -6.44
C ASP A 100 -4.60 24.96 -5.27
N PHE A 101 -3.90 23.88 -5.61
CA PHE A 101 -3.26 23.02 -4.62
C PHE A 101 -2.00 23.69 -4.04
N ASN A 102 -1.92 23.78 -2.71
CA ASN A 102 -0.74 24.31 -2.03
C ASN A 102 0.48 23.43 -2.37
N LYS A 103 1.56 24.06 -2.89
CA LYS A 103 2.82 23.40 -3.27
C LYS A 103 3.46 22.61 -2.13
N SER A 104 3.10 22.88 -0.88
CA SER A 104 3.55 22.12 0.28
C SER A 104 2.97 20.70 0.35
N LEU A 105 1.77 20.45 -0.22
CA LEU A 105 1.17 19.11 -0.29
C LEU A 105 1.77 18.24 -1.41
N LEU A 106 2.34 18.89 -2.44
CA LEU A 106 2.97 18.22 -3.59
C LEU A 106 4.41 17.79 -3.31
N LYS A 107 5.01 18.25 -2.21
CA LYS A 107 6.43 18.00 -1.91
C LYS A 107 6.70 16.69 -1.19
N GLY A 108 5.67 16.01 -0.66
CA GLY A 108 5.80 14.75 0.07
C GLY A 108 6.43 14.93 1.44
#